data_AF-A0A4P2VL93-F1
#
_entry.id   AF-A0A4P2VL93-F1
#
_cell.length_a   1.000
_cell.length_b   1.000
_cell.length_c   1.000
_cell.angle_alpha   90.00
_cell.angle_beta   90.00
_cell.angle_gamma   90.00
#
_symmetry.space_group_name_H-M   'P 1'
#
loop_
_entity.id
_entity.type
_entity.pdbx_description
1 polymer ?
#
loop_
_entity_poly.entity_id
_entity_poly.type
_entity_poly.pdbx_seq_one_letter_code
_entity_poly.pdbx_strand_id
1 'polypeptide(L)'
;MHRNKIKLLDSTLREGEQAFGVCFSLEEKIEIAKHLALFGVDTIEIGHPGISVKEEETCMSICNEIKSTNILVHARACHSEILSAYRTGANWVGIWASFNPISLETKFTNKSKEWVKEQVKSSIRYAKKLGLKVRFTIEDASRTSHDLIEEIAKMLSEESVDRLSLADTVGAWSPNKCKQMVSLAVNKFKCEIEVHLHNDLGLALANAHAAIEAGATVIDVSVLGIGERAGICDLFQMSTSLKEFFHSSDYNFKETKYLANIVSRIAHFTPEFHRPIVGKNVFIHTSKYHTKASSKNYRAYENLSPEPFAMKRTLAAKEYIRENQKRYLNDFKIGTPFLKSAEELKYHRHGVGDRWVHIDFRVDERSPVYIIERLFKEDYAESYEPHVDTHAHHCDSIFVFMGNNSDGTGLVAKVTINNESQLIKSPATVFIPAELEHTYEYISGTGRFLNFVMASSYNQSLI
;
A
#
# COMPACT_ATOMS: atom_id res chain seq x y z
N MET A 1 8.61 33.76 10.77
CA MET A 1 7.70 33.42 9.66
C MET A 1 6.80 32.30 10.13
N HIS A 2 5.49 32.53 10.25
CA HIS A 2 4.56 31.42 10.37
C HIS A 2 4.69 30.60 9.08
N ARG A 3 5.31 29.42 9.14
CA ARG A 3 5.33 28.50 8.00
C ARG A 3 3.89 28.14 7.69
N ASN A 4 3.45 28.35 6.46
CA ASN A 4 2.13 27.90 6.01
C ASN A 4 1.99 26.40 6.30
N LYS A 5 0.81 25.95 6.74
CA LYS A 5 0.51 24.52 6.94
C LYS A 5 0.75 23.78 5.63
N ILE A 6 1.60 22.76 5.66
CA ILE A 6 1.82 21.86 4.51
C ILE A 6 0.65 20.89 4.46
N LYS A 7 0.03 20.78 3.28
CA LYS A 7 -1.13 19.94 3.03
C LYS A 7 -0.72 18.66 2.32
N LEU A 8 -1.46 17.59 2.57
CA LEU A 8 -1.34 16.33 1.83
C LEU A 8 -2.56 16.12 0.94
N LEU A 9 -2.28 15.80 -0.33
CA LEU A 9 -3.27 15.23 -1.24
C LEU A 9 -2.95 13.74 -1.36
N ASP A 10 -3.85 12.88 -0.90
CA ASP A 10 -3.70 11.44 -1.11
C ASP A 10 -4.29 11.02 -2.45
N SER A 11 -3.49 10.33 -3.26
CA SER A 11 -3.86 9.84 -4.59
C SER A 11 -3.86 8.31 -4.66
N THR A 12 -4.03 7.61 -3.54
CA THR A 12 -4.14 6.14 -3.51
C THR A 12 -5.25 5.65 -4.43
N LEU A 13 -6.37 6.36 -4.50
CA LEU A 13 -7.56 5.98 -5.27
C LEU A 13 -7.53 6.46 -6.74
N ARG A 14 -6.42 7.06 -7.20
CA ARG A 14 -6.22 7.47 -8.59
C ARG A 14 -4.84 7.06 -9.09
N GLU A 15 -3.77 7.62 -8.55
CA GLU A 15 -2.40 7.19 -8.87
C GLU A 15 -2.16 5.74 -8.46
N GLY A 16 -2.62 5.35 -7.27
CA GLY A 16 -2.41 4.00 -6.77
C GLY A 16 -3.05 2.90 -7.63
N GLU A 17 -4.17 3.17 -8.30
CA GLU A 17 -4.79 2.24 -9.26
C GLU A 17 -3.99 2.07 -10.55
N GLN A 18 -3.03 2.97 -10.82
CA GLN A 18 -2.13 2.83 -11.96
C GLN A 18 -0.94 1.91 -11.65
N ALA A 19 -0.79 1.46 -10.40
CA ALA A 19 0.15 0.39 -10.09
C ALA A 19 -0.28 -0.93 -10.77
N PHE A 20 0.69 -1.67 -11.30
CA PHE A 20 0.40 -2.90 -12.04
C PHE A 20 -0.33 -3.92 -11.16
N GLY A 21 -1.52 -4.34 -11.61
CA GLY A 21 -2.33 -5.35 -10.92
C GLY A 21 -3.23 -4.80 -9.81
N VAL A 22 -3.32 -3.49 -9.63
CA VAL A 22 -4.20 -2.84 -8.64
C VAL A 22 -5.50 -2.41 -9.31
N CYS A 23 -6.64 -2.74 -8.70
CA CYS A 23 -7.97 -2.28 -9.11
C CYS A 23 -8.89 -2.34 -7.90
N PHE A 24 -9.43 -1.20 -7.46
CA PHE A 24 -10.32 -1.14 -6.31
C PHE A 24 -11.78 -1.29 -6.76
N SER A 25 -12.55 -2.15 -6.08
CA SER A 25 -14.00 -2.13 -6.13
C SER A 25 -14.56 -0.83 -5.53
N LEU A 26 -15.82 -0.50 -5.81
CA LEU A 26 -16.45 0.70 -5.27
C LEU A 26 -16.45 0.70 -3.73
N GLU A 27 -16.78 -0.45 -3.14
CA GLU A 27 -16.80 -0.65 -1.70
C GLU A 27 -15.41 -0.45 -1.09
N GLU A 28 -14.37 -0.99 -1.72
CA GLU A 28 -12.97 -0.79 -1.31
C GLU A 28 -12.54 0.67 -1.44
N LYS A 29 -12.91 1.37 -2.53
CA LYS A 29 -12.62 2.81 -2.69
C LYS A 29 -13.28 3.63 -1.58
N ILE A 30 -14.54 3.37 -1.26
CA ILE A 30 -15.26 4.07 -0.18
C ILE A 30 -14.59 3.80 1.17
N GLU A 31 -14.24 2.55 1.47
CA GLU A 31 -13.59 2.16 2.72
C GLU A 31 -12.23 2.85 2.88
N ILE A 32 -11.38 2.78 1.86
CA ILE A 32 -10.08 3.47 1.86
C ILE A 32 -10.27 4.98 2.01
N ALA A 33 -11.22 5.59 1.29
CA ALA A 33 -11.48 7.03 1.40
C ALA A 33 -11.94 7.45 2.80
N LYS A 34 -12.77 6.64 3.48
CA LYS A 34 -13.18 6.86 4.88
C LYS A 34 -11.96 6.86 5.80
N HIS A 35 -11.08 5.88 5.66
CA HIS A 35 -9.88 5.79 6.49
C HIS A 35 -8.82 6.86 6.17
N LEU A 36 -8.71 7.31 4.92
CA LEU A 36 -7.88 8.46 4.56
C LEU A 36 -8.40 9.76 5.18
N ALA A 37 -9.72 9.97 5.16
CA ALA A 37 -10.36 11.10 5.83
C ALA A 37 -10.15 11.06 7.35
N LEU A 38 -10.25 9.87 7.97
CA LEU A 38 -9.95 9.67 9.39
C LEU A 38 -8.47 9.85 9.73
N PHE A 39 -7.57 9.47 8.82
CA PHE A 39 -6.13 9.71 8.95
C PHE A 39 -5.81 11.21 8.96
N GLY A 40 -6.60 12.02 8.24
CA GLY A 40 -6.53 13.48 8.28
C GLY A 40 -5.78 14.11 7.11
N VAL A 41 -5.82 13.50 5.92
CA VAL A 41 -5.31 14.14 4.70
C VAL A 41 -6.20 15.31 4.27
N ASP A 42 -5.64 16.35 3.65
CA ASP A 42 -6.38 17.57 3.33
C ASP A 42 -7.24 17.43 2.07
N THR A 43 -6.86 16.53 1.15
CA THR A 43 -7.58 16.23 -0.08
C THR A 43 -7.40 14.77 -0.46
N ILE A 44 -8.44 14.12 -0.98
CA ILE A 44 -8.37 12.77 -1.54
C ILE A 44 -8.69 12.88 -3.04
N GLU A 45 -7.79 12.38 -3.88
CA GLU A 45 -7.99 12.26 -5.32
C GLU A 45 -8.53 10.86 -5.64
N ILE A 46 -9.75 10.79 -6.17
CA ILE A 46 -10.57 9.55 -6.15
C ILE A 46 -10.79 8.88 -7.50
N GLY A 47 -10.21 9.41 -8.58
CA GLY A 47 -10.33 8.80 -9.92
C GLY A 47 -10.39 9.81 -11.06
N HIS A 48 -10.77 9.32 -12.24
CA HIS A 48 -10.89 10.10 -13.48
C HIS A 48 -12.27 9.84 -14.12
N PRO A 49 -13.32 10.55 -13.69
CA PRO A 49 -14.72 10.27 -14.07
C PRO A 49 -14.95 10.36 -15.59
N GLY A 50 -14.17 11.20 -16.29
CA GLY A 50 -14.23 11.36 -17.74
C GLY A 50 -13.83 10.14 -18.58
N ILE A 51 -13.29 9.06 -17.98
CA ILE A 51 -12.88 7.85 -18.72
C ILE A 51 -14.08 6.98 -19.09
N SER A 52 -15.09 6.86 -18.23
CA SER A 52 -16.28 6.05 -18.49
C SER A 52 -17.46 6.42 -17.59
N VAL A 53 -18.67 6.07 -18.01
CA VAL A 53 -19.89 6.27 -17.18
C VAL A 53 -19.76 5.56 -15.83
N LYS A 54 -19.18 4.35 -15.81
CA LYS A 54 -18.95 3.60 -14.57
C LYS A 54 -17.99 4.32 -13.62
N GLU A 55 -16.95 4.96 -14.15
CA GLU A 55 -15.99 5.72 -13.35
C GLU A 55 -16.61 7.02 -12.82
N GLU A 56 -17.46 7.69 -13.61
CA GLU A 56 -18.28 8.83 -13.16
C GLU A 56 -19.21 8.44 -12.00
N GLU A 57 -19.94 7.33 -12.13
CA GLU A 57 -20.83 6.79 -11.09
C GLU A 57 -20.07 6.38 -9.82
N THR A 58 -18.89 5.78 -9.99
CA THR A 58 -17.99 5.39 -8.90
C THR A 58 -17.53 6.63 -8.13
N CYS A 59 -17.01 7.64 -8.84
CA CYS A 59 -16.59 8.90 -8.22
C CYS A 59 -17.75 9.62 -7.52
N MET A 60 -18.93 9.65 -8.14
CA MET A 60 -20.14 10.24 -7.56
C MET A 60 -20.55 9.55 -6.25
N SER A 61 -20.46 8.22 -6.20
CA SER A 61 -20.77 7.43 -5.00
C SER A 61 -19.81 7.75 -3.86
N ILE A 62 -18.50 7.85 -4.14
CA ILE A 62 -17.49 8.23 -3.15
C ILE A 62 -17.73 9.66 -2.64
N CYS A 63 -17.99 10.62 -3.54
CA CYS A 63 -18.32 12.00 -3.16
C CYS A 63 -19.57 12.08 -2.26
N ASN A 64 -20.53 11.16 -2.40
CA ASN A 64 -21.73 11.11 -1.57
C ASN A 64 -21.46 10.58 -0.15
N GLU A 65 -20.53 9.65 0.00
CA GLU A 65 -20.13 9.08 1.29
C GLU A 65 -19.14 9.98 2.06
N ILE A 66 -18.22 10.64 1.35
CA ILE A 66 -17.12 11.39 1.97
C ILE A 66 -17.42 12.89 1.94
N LYS A 67 -17.85 13.44 3.08
CA LYS A 67 -18.18 14.87 3.24
C LYS A 67 -17.22 15.66 4.12
N SER A 68 -16.39 14.98 4.90
CA SER A 68 -15.49 15.59 5.90
C SER A 68 -14.18 16.14 5.31
N THR A 69 -13.81 15.71 4.09
CA THR A 69 -12.52 15.99 3.45
C THR A 69 -12.74 16.49 2.02
N ASN A 70 -11.86 17.34 1.50
CA ASN A 70 -11.97 17.79 0.12
C ASN A 70 -11.76 16.63 -0.84
N ILE A 71 -12.59 16.54 -1.86
CA ILE A 71 -12.46 15.55 -2.92
C ILE A 71 -11.99 16.23 -4.21
N LEU A 72 -11.00 15.62 -4.86
CA LEU A 72 -10.51 15.97 -6.18
C LEU A 72 -10.75 14.83 -7.16
N VAL A 73 -11.16 15.17 -8.38
CA VAL A 73 -11.25 14.22 -9.51
C VAL A 73 -10.40 14.69 -10.67
N HIS A 74 -9.82 13.75 -11.41
CA HIS A 74 -8.94 14.03 -12.54
C HIS A 74 -9.72 14.25 -13.83
N ALA A 75 -9.24 15.11 -14.71
CA ALA A 75 -9.82 15.35 -16.03
C ALA A 75 -8.75 15.76 -17.05
N ARG A 76 -8.91 15.32 -18.30
CA ARG A 76 -8.19 15.91 -19.42
C ARG A 76 -8.74 17.32 -19.69
N ALA A 77 -7.95 18.13 -20.40
CA ALA A 77 -8.34 19.48 -20.79
C ALA A 77 -9.41 19.49 -21.90
N CYS A 78 -10.64 19.06 -21.59
CA CYS A 78 -11.79 19.18 -22.48
C CYS A 78 -13.10 19.34 -21.70
N HIS A 79 -14.07 20.08 -22.26
CA HIS A 79 -15.31 20.44 -21.55
C HIS A 79 -16.15 19.23 -21.12
N SER A 80 -16.18 18.16 -21.91
CA SER A 80 -16.95 16.96 -21.59
C SER A 80 -16.49 16.31 -20.28
N GLU A 81 -15.17 16.28 -20.03
CA GLU A 81 -14.63 15.69 -18.81
C GLU A 81 -14.71 16.62 -17.61
N ILE A 82 -14.62 17.94 -17.84
CA ILE A 82 -14.93 18.92 -16.79
C ILE A 82 -16.39 18.82 -16.36
N LEU A 83 -17.31 18.60 -17.30
CA LEU A 83 -18.73 18.39 -16.99
C LEU A 83 -18.95 17.09 -16.21
N SER A 84 -18.25 16.01 -16.60
CA SER A 84 -18.24 14.74 -15.87
C SER A 84 -17.73 14.93 -14.44
N ALA A 85 -16.60 15.63 -14.26
CA ALA A 85 -16.07 15.98 -12.94
C ALA A 85 -17.08 16.76 -12.09
N TYR A 86 -17.74 17.77 -12.67
CA TYR A 86 -18.79 18.52 -11.97
C TYR A 86 -19.95 17.64 -11.50
N ARG A 87 -20.41 16.69 -12.33
CA ARG A 87 -21.52 15.78 -11.99
C ARG A 87 -21.23 14.88 -10.79
N THR A 88 -19.96 14.55 -10.55
CA THR A 88 -19.58 13.75 -9.37
C THR A 88 -19.85 14.46 -8.05
N GLY A 89 -19.97 15.80 -8.04
CA GLY A 89 -20.07 16.59 -6.81
C GLY A 89 -18.74 16.83 -6.10
N ALA A 90 -17.60 16.54 -6.74
CA ALA A 90 -16.27 16.83 -6.21
C ALA A 90 -16.04 18.34 -5.98
N ASN A 91 -15.18 18.67 -5.02
CA ASN A 91 -14.84 20.07 -4.73
C ASN A 91 -13.82 20.64 -5.72
N TRP A 92 -12.91 19.78 -6.18
CA TRP A 92 -11.81 20.12 -7.06
C TRP A 92 -11.83 19.30 -8.35
N VAL A 93 -11.40 19.91 -9.44
CA VAL A 93 -10.98 19.21 -10.65
C VAL A 93 -9.49 19.41 -10.89
N GLY A 94 -8.78 18.31 -11.12
CA GLY A 94 -7.38 18.30 -11.54
C GLY A 94 -7.28 18.20 -13.05
N ILE A 95 -6.92 19.30 -13.70
CA ILE A 95 -6.68 19.37 -15.14
C ILE A 95 -5.18 19.22 -15.38
N TRP A 96 -4.76 18.39 -16.33
CA TRP A 96 -3.34 18.20 -16.64
C TRP A 96 -3.05 18.38 -18.13
N ALA A 97 -1.82 18.83 -18.43
CA ALA A 97 -1.25 18.79 -19.78
C ALA A 97 0.28 18.83 -19.72
N SER A 98 0.92 18.21 -20.71
CA SER A 98 2.36 18.28 -20.94
C SER A 98 2.67 19.16 -22.14
N PHE A 99 3.74 19.97 -22.07
CA PHE A 99 4.12 20.88 -23.15
C PHE A 99 5.51 20.61 -23.73
N ASN A 100 6.32 19.76 -23.08
CA ASN A 100 7.68 19.50 -23.54
C ASN A 100 7.69 18.77 -24.91
N PRO A 101 8.80 18.85 -25.67
CA PRO A 101 8.86 18.33 -27.04
C PRO A 101 8.48 16.85 -27.14
N ILE A 102 9.02 16.00 -26.26
CA ILE A 102 8.75 14.55 -26.28
C ILE A 102 7.26 14.25 -26.05
N SER A 103 6.59 15.00 -25.17
CA SER A 103 5.17 14.77 -24.89
C SER A 103 4.28 15.32 -26.00
N LEU A 104 4.64 16.44 -26.62
CA LEU A 104 3.92 16.95 -27.80
C LEU A 104 4.01 15.96 -28.97
N GLU A 105 5.18 15.37 -29.20
CA GLU A 105 5.41 14.37 -30.25
C GLU A 105 4.60 13.09 -30.01
N THR A 106 4.57 12.60 -28.76
CA THR A 106 4.03 11.28 -28.43
C THR A 106 2.55 11.26 -28.03
N LYS A 107 2.02 12.33 -27.40
CA LYS A 107 0.64 12.37 -26.87
C LYS A 107 -0.31 13.21 -27.72
N PHE A 108 0.22 14.21 -28.42
CA PHE A 108 -0.56 15.22 -29.14
C PHE A 108 -0.29 15.19 -30.64
N THR A 109 -0.21 13.99 -31.22
CA THR A 109 0.03 13.79 -32.66
C THR A 109 -0.94 14.65 -33.48
N ASN A 110 -0.38 15.46 -34.39
CA ASN A 110 -1.11 16.42 -35.25
C ASN A 110 -1.80 17.60 -34.53
N LYS A 111 -1.42 17.94 -33.29
CA LYS A 111 -1.88 19.16 -32.60
C LYS A 111 -0.73 20.11 -32.36
N SER A 112 -0.97 21.41 -32.53
CA SER A 112 0.01 22.43 -32.18
C SER A 112 0.07 22.67 -30.67
N LYS A 113 1.20 23.20 -30.18
CA LYS A 113 1.33 23.65 -28.79
C LYS A 113 0.26 24.67 -28.44
N GLU A 114 -0.06 25.58 -29.36
CA GLU A 114 -1.09 26.62 -29.21
C GLU A 114 -2.48 26.01 -29.03
N TRP A 115 -2.78 24.92 -29.74
CA TRP A 115 -4.05 24.20 -29.56
C TRP A 115 -4.16 23.61 -28.15
N VAL A 116 -3.09 22.97 -27.63
CA VAL A 116 -3.07 22.42 -26.26
C VAL A 116 -3.30 23.53 -25.22
N LYS A 117 -2.63 24.68 -25.39
CA LYS A 117 -2.82 25.85 -24.52
C LYS A 117 -4.26 26.35 -24.52
N GLU A 118 -4.90 26.41 -25.68
CA GLU A 118 -6.30 26.86 -25.77
C GLU A 118 -7.26 25.87 -25.10
N GLN A 119 -7.04 24.57 -25.26
CA GLN A 119 -7.81 23.55 -24.55
C GLN A 119 -7.70 23.70 -23.03
N VAL A 120 -6.49 23.93 -22.52
CA VAL A 120 -6.24 24.16 -21.09
C VAL A 120 -6.98 25.40 -20.59
N LYS A 121 -6.78 26.58 -21.21
CA LYS A 121 -7.48 27.82 -20.79
C LYS A 121 -8.99 27.67 -20.84
N SER A 122 -9.51 27.12 -21.94
CA SER A 122 -10.95 26.91 -22.12
C SER A 122 -11.54 25.98 -21.05
N SER A 123 -10.83 24.92 -20.68
CA SER A 123 -11.26 23.96 -19.65
C SER A 123 -11.20 24.56 -18.25
N ILE A 124 -10.16 25.34 -17.92
CA ILE A 124 -10.05 26.06 -16.64
C ILE A 124 -11.23 27.04 -16.50
N ARG A 125 -11.48 27.88 -17.50
CA ARG A 125 -12.60 28.84 -17.48
C ARG A 125 -13.95 28.14 -17.31
N TYR A 126 -14.14 27.02 -17.98
CA TYR A 126 -15.37 26.24 -17.87
C TYR A 126 -15.54 25.62 -16.48
N ALA A 127 -14.48 25.04 -15.90
CA ALA A 127 -14.49 24.52 -14.53
C ALA A 127 -14.83 25.61 -13.50
N LYS A 128 -14.22 26.80 -13.63
CA LYS A 128 -14.52 27.94 -12.75
C LYS A 128 -15.96 28.43 -12.92
N LYS A 129 -16.51 28.43 -14.15
CA LYS A 129 -17.92 28.78 -14.40
C LYS A 129 -18.88 27.79 -13.70
N LEU A 130 -18.50 26.53 -13.59
CA LEU A 130 -19.26 25.50 -12.86
C LEU A 130 -19.06 25.55 -11.34
N GLY A 131 -18.21 26.46 -10.82
CA GLY A 131 -17.97 26.64 -9.39
C GLY A 131 -16.95 25.67 -8.79
N LEU A 132 -16.22 24.91 -9.61
CA LEU A 132 -15.17 24.01 -9.13
C LEU A 132 -13.89 24.79 -8.75
N LYS A 133 -13.15 24.29 -7.77
CA LYS A 133 -11.75 24.66 -7.59
C LYS A 133 -10.89 23.92 -8.59
N VAL A 134 -9.84 24.57 -9.10
CA VAL A 134 -9.02 24.07 -10.20
C VAL A 134 -7.58 23.89 -9.75
N ARG A 135 -7.11 22.64 -9.81
CA ARG A 135 -5.68 22.34 -9.89
C ARG A 135 -5.31 22.22 -11.37
N PHE A 136 -4.26 22.91 -11.80
CA PHE A 136 -3.61 22.64 -13.09
C PHE A 136 -2.26 21.94 -12.88
N THR A 137 -2.06 20.79 -13.51
CA THR A 137 -0.82 20.02 -13.45
C THR A 137 -0.01 20.19 -14.73
N ILE A 138 1.24 20.65 -14.57
CA ILE A 138 2.25 20.56 -15.63
C ILE A 138 2.81 19.14 -15.57
N GLU A 139 2.27 18.28 -16.42
CA GLU A 139 2.74 16.91 -16.54
C GLU A 139 4.15 16.89 -17.13
N ASP A 140 5.02 16.03 -16.60
CA ASP A 140 6.42 15.91 -16.98
C ASP A 140 7.18 17.24 -16.86
N ALA A 141 6.85 17.98 -15.80
CA ALA A 141 7.57 19.19 -15.40
C ALA A 141 9.06 18.92 -15.21
N SER A 142 9.44 17.68 -14.88
CA SER A 142 10.83 17.34 -14.64
C SER A 142 11.73 17.34 -15.86
N ARG A 143 11.16 17.16 -17.04
CA ARG A 143 11.84 17.28 -18.33
C ARG A 143 11.40 18.51 -19.14
N THR A 144 10.67 19.41 -18.49
CA THR A 144 10.23 20.68 -19.08
C THR A 144 11.26 21.80 -18.80
N SER A 145 11.64 22.56 -19.82
CA SER A 145 12.62 23.65 -19.67
C SER A 145 12.07 24.82 -18.86
N HIS A 146 12.95 25.59 -18.21
CA HIS A 146 12.54 26.78 -17.45
C HIS A 146 11.77 27.77 -18.33
N ASP A 147 12.25 28.03 -19.56
CA ASP A 147 11.58 28.93 -20.51
C ASP A 147 10.14 28.51 -20.80
N LEU A 148 9.90 27.19 -20.90
CA LEU A 148 8.56 26.68 -21.15
C LEU A 148 7.68 26.77 -19.90
N ILE A 149 8.23 26.58 -18.70
CA ILE A 149 7.51 26.86 -17.45
C ILE A 149 7.11 28.33 -17.35
N GLU A 150 8.01 29.26 -17.72
CA GLU A 150 7.69 30.70 -17.76
C GLU A 150 6.61 31.03 -18.79
N GLU A 151 6.66 30.39 -19.97
CA GLU A 151 5.65 30.51 -21.01
C GLU A 151 4.27 30.02 -20.52
N ILE A 152 4.24 28.90 -19.78
CA ILE A 152 3.03 28.37 -19.13
C ILE A 152 2.53 29.33 -18.04
N ALA A 153 3.43 29.90 -17.24
CA ALA A 153 3.08 30.89 -16.22
C ALA A 153 2.39 32.12 -16.82
N LYS A 154 2.94 32.64 -17.93
CA LYS A 154 2.33 33.75 -18.66
C LYS A 154 0.95 33.37 -19.19
N MET A 155 0.79 32.19 -19.77
CA MET A 155 -0.50 31.69 -20.25
C MET A 155 -1.55 31.60 -19.13
N LEU A 156 -1.16 31.18 -17.92
CA LEU A 156 -2.07 30.99 -16.80
C LEU A 156 -2.26 32.25 -15.95
N SER A 157 -1.49 33.32 -16.20
CA SER A 157 -1.52 34.56 -15.39
C SER A 157 -2.87 35.28 -15.42
N GLU A 158 -3.65 35.09 -16.49
CA GLU A 158 -5.00 35.64 -16.66
C GLU A 158 -6.10 34.64 -16.25
N GLU A 159 -5.73 33.40 -15.91
CA GLU A 159 -6.67 32.34 -15.57
C GLU A 159 -6.75 32.16 -14.04
N SER A 160 -7.95 31.91 -13.52
CA SER A 160 -8.18 31.73 -12.09
C SER A 160 -7.86 30.31 -11.60
N VAL A 161 -6.59 29.91 -11.69
CA VAL A 161 -6.09 28.63 -11.16
C VAL A 161 -5.89 28.73 -9.65
N ASP A 162 -6.52 27.84 -8.88
CA ASP A 162 -6.42 27.83 -7.42
C ASP A 162 -5.12 27.16 -6.94
N ARG A 163 -4.61 26.19 -7.71
CA ARG A 163 -3.39 25.44 -7.42
C ARG A 163 -2.64 25.02 -8.68
N LEU A 164 -1.32 25.18 -8.70
CA LEU A 164 -0.44 24.64 -9.74
C LEU A 164 0.31 23.42 -9.20
N SER A 165 0.25 22.30 -9.92
CA SER A 165 1.00 21.08 -9.61
C SER A 165 2.13 20.86 -10.61
N LEU A 166 3.31 20.55 -10.09
CA LEU A 166 4.47 20.15 -10.88
C LEU A 166 4.67 18.64 -10.73
N ALA A 167 4.56 17.91 -11.84
CA ALA A 167 4.77 16.47 -11.83
C ALA A 167 6.19 16.09 -12.26
N ASP A 168 6.94 15.44 -11.37
CA ASP A 168 8.12 14.65 -11.75
C ASP A 168 7.68 13.26 -12.23
N THR A 169 7.03 13.24 -13.39
CA THR A 169 6.31 12.08 -13.94
C THR A 169 7.16 10.83 -14.09
N VAL A 170 8.48 10.98 -14.25
CA VAL A 170 9.42 9.87 -14.47
C VAL A 170 10.48 9.76 -13.37
N GLY A 171 10.30 10.44 -12.24
CA GLY A 171 11.23 10.39 -11.10
C GLY A 171 12.65 10.85 -11.44
N ALA A 172 12.78 11.85 -12.31
CA ALA A 172 14.06 12.31 -12.85
C ALA A 172 14.71 13.45 -12.04
N TRP A 173 14.01 14.04 -11.07
CA TRP A 173 14.59 15.10 -10.26
C TRP A 173 15.50 14.57 -9.16
N SER A 174 16.65 15.24 -9.01
CA SER A 174 17.37 15.28 -7.74
C SER A 174 16.80 16.37 -6.83
N PRO A 175 17.05 16.32 -5.51
CA PRO A 175 16.54 17.33 -4.58
C PRO A 175 16.90 18.77 -4.97
N ASN A 176 18.13 19.00 -5.44
CA ASN A 176 18.57 20.31 -5.90
C ASN A 176 17.79 20.78 -7.14
N LYS A 177 17.54 19.87 -8.10
CA LYS A 177 16.78 20.23 -9.30
C LYS A 177 15.30 20.47 -8.98
N CYS A 178 14.71 19.64 -8.11
CA CYS A 178 13.36 19.84 -7.60
C CYS A 178 13.23 21.21 -6.93
N LYS A 179 14.13 21.56 -6.00
CA LYS A 179 14.16 22.86 -5.32
C LYS A 179 14.22 24.03 -6.30
N GLN A 180 15.05 23.95 -7.34
CA GLN A 180 15.16 24.98 -8.37
C GLN A 180 13.85 25.16 -9.15
N MET A 181 13.26 24.07 -9.62
CA MET A 181 12.03 24.12 -10.42
C MET A 181 10.83 24.61 -9.60
N VAL A 182 10.72 24.15 -8.34
CA VAL A 182 9.67 24.60 -7.42
C VAL A 182 9.86 26.07 -7.07
N SER A 183 11.09 26.53 -6.81
CA SER A 183 11.36 27.95 -6.53
C SER A 183 10.99 28.83 -7.72
N LEU A 184 11.27 28.38 -8.95
CA LEU A 184 10.81 29.07 -10.16
C LEU A 184 9.29 29.19 -10.18
N ALA A 185 8.57 28.10 -9.92
CA ALA A 185 7.11 28.12 -9.92
C ALA A 185 6.54 29.03 -8.80
N VAL A 186 7.04 28.93 -7.58
CA VAL A 186 6.65 29.80 -6.46
C VAL A 186 6.83 31.29 -6.81
N ASN A 187 7.88 31.64 -7.55
CA ASN A 187 8.13 33.03 -7.98
C ASN A 187 7.23 33.49 -9.13
N LYS A 188 6.80 32.59 -10.01
CA LYS A 188 6.08 32.93 -11.25
C LYS A 188 4.56 32.82 -11.13
N PHE A 189 4.06 31.97 -10.22
CA PHE A 189 2.64 31.70 -10.06
C PHE A 189 2.13 32.24 -8.72
N LYS A 190 0.94 32.84 -8.73
CA LYS A 190 0.31 33.45 -7.56
C LYS A 190 -0.79 32.55 -6.97
N CYS A 191 -0.50 31.27 -6.79
CA CYS A 191 -1.43 30.27 -6.27
C CYS A 191 -0.67 29.23 -5.40
N GLU A 192 -1.40 28.27 -4.81
CA GLU A 192 -0.76 27.17 -4.08
C GLU A 192 0.12 26.35 -5.05
N ILE A 193 1.31 25.97 -4.59
CA ILE A 193 2.20 25.09 -5.35
C ILE A 193 2.13 23.68 -4.77
N GLU A 194 1.79 22.74 -5.64
CA GLU A 194 1.74 21.30 -5.40
C GLU A 194 2.88 20.60 -6.14
N VAL A 195 3.36 19.50 -5.58
CA VAL A 195 4.31 18.62 -6.26
C VAL A 195 3.82 17.18 -6.26
N HIS A 196 3.93 16.55 -7.42
CA HIS A 196 3.64 15.13 -7.64
C HIS A 196 4.94 14.44 -8.04
N LEU A 197 5.48 13.59 -7.16
CA LEU A 197 6.86 13.12 -7.26
C LEU A 197 6.91 11.60 -7.34
N HIS A 198 7.28 11.06 -8.52
CA HIS A 198 7.53 9.64 -8.66
C HIS A 198 8.86 9.21 -8.05
N ASN A 199 8.93 7.91 -7.72
CA ASN A 199 10.00 7.33 -6.92
C ASN A 199 10.95 6.42 -7.72
N ASP A 200 11.05 6.57 -9.04
CA ASP A 200 11.87 5.71 -9.92
C ASP A 200 13.35 5.61 -9.50
N LEU A 201 13.90 6.66 -8.86
CA LEU A 201 15.26 6.68 -8.30
C LEU A 201 15.31 6.60 -6.76
N GLY A 202 14.19 6.35 -6.09
CA GLY A 202 14.09 6.35 -4.63
C GLY A 202 14.17 7.74 -3.99
N LEU A 203 13.91 8.81 -4.76
CA LEU A 203 14.09 10.20 -4.33
C LEU A 203 12.80 10.97 -4.04
N ALA A 204 11.62 10.35 -4.12
CA ALA A 204 10.34 11.08 -4.00
C ALA A 204 10.20 11.83 -2.67
N LEU A 205 10.51 11.19 -1.53
CA LEU A 205 10.48 11.83 -0.21
C LEU A 205 11.53 12.96 -0.11
N ALA A 206 12.76 12.72 -0.55
CA ALA A 206 13.82 13.74 -0.51
C ALA A 206 13.47 14.97 -1.39
N ASN A 207 12.86 14.73 -2.56
CA ASN A 207 12.36 15.78 -3.43
C ASN A 207 11.18 16.53 -2.78
N ALA A 208 10.29 15.85 -2.05
CA ALA A 208 9.18 16.50 -1.35
C ALA A 208 9.70 17.48 -0.28
N HIS A 209 10.71 17.09 0.50
CA HIS A 209 11.39 18.00 1.43
C HIS A 209 11.99 19.21 0.71
N ALA A 210 12.70 18.99 -0.39
CA ALA A 210 13.32 20.07 -1.16
C ALA A 210 12.27 21.02 -1.78
N ALA A 211 11.11 20.50 -2.17
CA ALA A 211 9.98 21.28 -2.64
C ALA A 211 9.37 22.14 -1.52
N ILE A 212 9.19 21.57 -0.32
CA ILE A 212 8.70 22.33 0.85
C ILE A 212 9.66 23.47 1.19
N GLU A 213 10.97 23.21 1.17
CA GLU A 213 11.99 24.26 1.37
C GLU A 213 11.96 25.35 0.30
N ALA A 214 11.57 25.02 -0.93
CA ALA A 214 11.37 25.97 -2.02
C ALA A 214 10.04 26.74 -1.94
N GLY A 215 9.13 26.35 -1.04
CA GLY A 215 7.84 27.01 -0.83
C GLY A 215 6.62 26.27 -1.37
N ALA A 216 6.75 25.00 -1.78
CA ALA A 216 5.57 24.18 -2.04
C ALA A 216 4.73 24.02 -0.77
N THR A 217 3.41 24.02 -0.93
CA THR A 217 2.44 23.94 0.17
C THR A 217 1.58 22.69 0.15
N VAL A 218 1.63 21.91 -0.94
CA VAL A 218 0.87 20.67 -1.10
C VAL A 218 1.79 19.57 -1.64
N ILE A 219 1.75 18.39 -1.04
CA ILE A 219 2.51 17.21 -1.49
C ILE A 219 1.52 16.10 -1.82
N ASP A 220 1.64 15.54 -3.02
CA ASP A 220 0.91 14.34 -3.40
C ASP A 220 1.58 13.11 -2.80
N VAL A 221 0.76 12.24 -2.22
CA VAL A 221 1.18 11.01 -1.56
C VAL A 221 0.23 9.87 -1.90
N SER A 222 0.66 8.63 -1.63
CA SER A 222 -0.24 7.47 -1.60
C SER A 222 0.13 6.53 -0.48
N VAL A 223 -0.86 5.75 -0.03
CA VAL A 223 -0.67 4.68 0.96
C VAL A 223 0.36 3.69 0.44
N LEU A 224 1.40 3.43 1.23
CA LEU A 224 2.54 2.60 0.82
C LEU A 224 3.26 3.10 -0.45
N GLY A 225 3.08 4.36 -0.82
CA GLY A 225 3.70 4.97 -2.00
C GLY A 225 3.35 4.27 -3.31
N ILE A 226 2.22 3.53 -3.39
CA ILE A 226 1.82 2.85 -4.62
C ILE A 226 1.49 3.84 -5.74
N GLY A 227 1.74 3.44 -6.98
CA GLY A 227 1.48 4.23 -8.18
C GLY A 227 2.12 3.59 -9.40
N GLU A 228 2.16 4.30 -10.52
CA GLU A 228 2.88 3.86 -11.71
C GLU A 228 4.33 3.48 -11.39
N ARG A 229 4.78 2.32 -11.90
CA ARG A 229 6.17 1.82 -11.80
C ARG A 229 6.64 1.68 -10.34
N ALA A 230 7.55 2.55 -9.90
CA ALA A 230 8.07 2.59 -8.53
C ALA A 230 7.17 3.40 -7.56
N GLY A 231 6.05 3.91 -8.07
CA GLY A 231 5.07 4.68 -7.31
C GLY A 231 5.50 6.11 -7.02
N ILE A 232 4.90 6.70 -5.98
CA ILE A 232 5.08 8.11 -5.60
C ILE A 232 5.51 8.25 -4.14
N CYS A 233 5.47 9.47 -3.59
CA CYS A 233 5.79 9.72 -2.19
C CYS A 233 4.87 8.94 -1.25
N ASP A 234 5.44 8.25 -0.26
CA ASP A 234 4.69 7.43 0.69
C ASP A 234 3.99 8.29 1.76
N LEU A 235 2.68 8.09 1.92
CA LEU A 235 1.84 8.82 2.88
C LEU A 235 2.40 8.73 4.31
N PHE A 236 2.79 7.55 4.78
CA PHE A 236 3.22 7.34 6.15
C PHE A 236 4.58 7.97 6.42
N GLN A 237 5.51 7.86 5.46
CA GLN A 237 6.82 8.51 5.56
C GLN A 237 6.69 10.03 5.53
N MET A 238 5.90 10.58 4.59
CA MET A 238 5.74 12.03 4.44
C MET A 238 5.00 12.63 5.63
N SER A 239 3.88 12.06 6.07
CA SER A 239 3.13 12.54 7.25
C SER A 239 3.95 12.47 8.53
N THR A 240 4.72 11.40 8.74
CA THR A 240 5.64 11.28 9.88
C THR A 240 6.72 12.35 9.81
N SER A 241 7.32 12.55 8.65
CA SER A 241 8.30 13.60 8.41
C SER A 241 7.74 15.01 8.69
N LEU A 242 6.51 15.31 8.24
CA LEU A 242 5.82 16.57 8.52
C LEU A 242 5.63 16.81 10.02
N LYS A 243 5.27 15.77 10.76
CA LYS A 243 5.15 15.84 12.22
C LYS A 243 6.50 16.13 12.89
N GLU A 244 7.55 15.40 12.51
CA GLU A 244 8.86 15.50 13.16
C GLU A 244 9.61 16.79 12.82
N PHE A 245 9.60 17.22 11.56
CA PHE A 245 10.46 18.32 11.10
C PHE A 245 9.72 19.63 10.83
N PHE A 246 8.41 19.58 10.62
CA PHE A 246 7.60 20.75 10.27
C PHE A 246 6.53 21.07 11.31
N HIS A 247 6.42 20.26 12.37
CA HIS A 247 5.45 20.39 13.45
C HIS A 247 3.99 20.50 12.93
N SER A 248 3.70 19.86 11.79
CA SER A 248 2.34 19.72 11.28
C SER A 248 1.72 18.49 11.96
N SER A 249 0.76 18.70 12.87
CA SER A 249 0.51 17.76 13.99
C SER A 249 -0.83 17.03 14.00
N ASP A 250 -1.62 17.06 12.93
CA ASP A 250 -3.04 16.66 13.05
C ASP A 250 -3.37 15.27 12.46
N TYR A 251 -2.37 14.46 12.09
CA TYR A 251 -2.61 13.14 11.50
C TYR A 251 -2.92 12.07 12.57
N ASN A 252 -3.95 11.26 12.32
CA ASN A 252 -4.31 10.11 13.13
C ASN A 252 -3.50 8.86 12.69
N PHE A 253 -2.27 8.74 13.19
CA PHE A 253 -1.39 7.61 12.89
C PHE A 253 -1.92 6.23 13.30
N LYS A 254 -3.01 6.15 14.08
CA LYS A 254 -3.65 4.86 14.41
C LYS A 254 -4.21 4.16 13.19
N GLU A 255 -4.58 4.92 12.14
CA GLU A 255 -5.07 4.35 10.87
C GLU A 255 -3.95 3.73 10.02
N THR A 256 -2.67 3.97 10.35
CA THR A 256 -1.52 3.53 9.54
C THR A 256 -1.52 2.02 9.30
N LYS A 257 -1.73 1.21 10.35
CA LYS A 257 -1.73 -0.25 10.20
C LYS A 257 -2.89 -0.73 9.33
N TYR A 258 -4.08 -0.17 9.52
CA TYR A 258 -5.26 -0.55 8.76
C TYR A 258 -5.12 -0.21 7.27
N LEU A 259 -4.76 1.05 6.96
CA LEU A 259 -4.54 1.51 5.59
C LEU A 259 -3.44 0.70 4.90
N ALA A 260 -2.32 0.44 5.57
CA ALA A 260 -1.26 -0.41 5.03
C ALA A 260 -1.77 -1.82 4.69
N ASN A 261 -2.50 -2.45 5.60
CA ASN A 261 -3.00 -3.82 5.43
C ASN A 261 -4.05 -3.94 4.31
N ILE A 262 -5.04 -3.03 4.25
CA ILE A 262 -6.10 -3.10 3.24
C ILE A 262 -5.53 -2.85 1.84
N VAL A 263 -4.67 -1.83 1.69
CA VAL A 263 -4.07 -1.51 0.39
C VAL A 263 -3.10 -2.59 -0.05
N SER A 264 -2.25 -3.13 0.83
CA SER A 264 -1.32 -4.20 0.45
C SER A 264 -2.04 -5.50 0.06
N ARG A 265 -3.17 -5.80 0.72
CA ARG A 265 -4.00 -6.97 0.40
C ARG A 265 -4.61 -6.86 -1.00
N ILE A 266 -5.18 -5.69 -1.33
CA ILE A 266 -5.79 -5.45 -2.64
C ILE A 266 -4.72 -5.36 -3.74
N ALA A 267 -3.58 -4.73 -3.44
CA ALA A 267 -2.46 -4.63 -4.37
C ALA A 267 -1.62 -5.91 -4.48
N HIS A 268 -2.00 -6.97 -3.77
CA HIS A 268 -1.36 -8.30 -3.82
C HIS A 268 0.16 -8.30 -3.58
N PHE A 269 0.64 -7.46 -2.66
CA PHE A 269 2.04 -7.49 -2.22
C PHE A 269 2.16 -7.43 -0.71
N THR A 270 3.28 -7.93 -0.19
CA THR A 270 3.63 -7.79 1.24
C THR A 270 4.65 -6.66 1.38
N PRO A 271 4.41 -5.65 2.24
CA PRO A 271 5.41 -4.62 2.51
C PRO A 271 6.72 -5.25 2.98
N GLU A 272 7.84 -4.73 2.48
CA GLU A 272 9.17 -5.20 2.88
C GLU A 272 9.35 -5.09 4.39
N PHE A 273 10.06 -6.05 5.00
CA PHE A 273 10.25 -6.05 6.45
C PHE A 273 10.98 -4.81 6.96
N HIS A 274 11.76 -4.14 6.12
CA HIS A 274 12.50 -2.93 6.45
C HIS A 274 11.90 -1.66 5.84
N ARG A 275 10.69 -1.73 5.28
CA ARG A 275 9.98 -0.55 4.76
C ARG A 275 9.82 0.48 5.89
N PRO A 276 10.24 1.74 5.72
CA PRO A 276 10.12 2.74 6.76
C PRO A 276 8.70 2.89 7.29
N ILE A 277 8.58 3.21 8.56
CA ILE A 277 7.32 3.27 9.32
C ILE A 277 6.65 1.91 9.46
N VAL A 278 6.21 1.23 8.41
CA VAL A 278 5.30 0.05 8.53
C VAL A 278 5.98 -1.32 8.52
N GLY A 279 7.28 -1.40 8.22
CA GLY A 279 7.98 -2.67 8.08
C GLY A 279 8.13 -3.43 9.41
N LYS A 280 7.97 -4.76 9.39
CA LYS A 280 8.04 -5.63 10.58
C LYS A 280 9.31 -5.45 11.43
N ASN A 281 10.44 -5.06 10.82
CA ASN A 281 11.73 -4.93 11.49
C ASN A 281 12.06 -3.51 11.98
N VAL A 282 11.27 -2.48 11.63
CA VAL A 282 11.67 -1.07 11.86
C VAL A 282 11.78 -0.69 13.35
N PHE A 283 11.11 -1.44 14.23
CA PHE A 283 11.15 -1.25 15.69
C PHE A 283 11.75 -2.46 16.43
N ILE A 284 12.59 -3.26 15.75
CA ILE A 284 13.29 -4.41 16.33
C ILE A 284 14.78 -4.10 16.52
N HIS A 285 15.24 -4.11 17.77
CA HIS A 285 16.66 -3.95 18.10
C HIS A 285 17.32 -5.30 18.32
N THR A 286 18.37 -5.61 17.54
CA THR A 286 19.01 -6.95 17.56
C THR A 286 20.44 -6.97 18.09
N SER A 287 21.18 -5.87 17.96
CA SER A 287 22.55 -5.76 18.48
C SER A 287 22.56 -5.82 20.01
N LYS A 288 23.44 -6.62 20.62
CA LYS A 288 23.60 -6.73 22.08
C LYS A 288 23.83 -5.37 22.75
N TYR A 289 24.55 -4.46 22.08
CA TYR A 289 24.77 -3.11 22.60
C TYR A 289 23.49 -2.26 22.50
N HIS A 290 22.77 -2.35 21.38
CA HIS A 290 21.52 -1.62 21.19
C HIS A 290 20.46 -2.09 22.18
N THR A 291 20.29 -3.40 22.36
CA THR A 291 19.32 -3.95 23.31
C THR A 291 19.65 -3.55 24.75
N LYS A 292 20.94 -3.53 25.14
CA LYS A 292 21.38 -3.04 26.46
C LYS A 292 21.13 -1.55 26.67
N ALA A 293 21.32 -0.72 25.63
CA ALA A 293 21.04 0.71 25.73
C ALA A 293 19.53 0.97 25.75
N SER A 294 18.78 0.37 24.83
CA SER A 294 17.33 0.51 24.70
C SER A 294 16.58 -0.06 25.91
N SER A 295 17.11 -1.08 26.60
CA SER A 295 16.51 -1.59 27.85
C SER A 295 16.60 -0.61 29.01
N LYS A 296 17.54 0.36 28.95
CA LYS A 296 17.62 1.47 29.91
C LYS A 296 16.82 2.68 29.45
N ASN A 297 16.93 3.02 28.17
CA ASN A 297 16.20 4.13 27.56
C ASN A 297 16.07 3.90 26.04
N TYR A 298 14.85 3.63 25.58
CA TYR A 298 14.56 3.36 24.16
C TYR A 298 14.97 4.52 23.24
N ARG A 299 14.96 5.77 23.73
CA ARG A 299 15.39 6.96 22.97
C ARG A 299 16.85 6.93 22.55
N ALA A 300 17.66 6.02 23.10
CA ALA A 300 19.03 5.80 22.64
C ALA A 300 19.10 5.36 21.17
N TYR A 301 18.07 4.66 20.67
CA TYR A 301 18.02 4.16 19.30
C TYR A 301 16.65 4.34 18.61
N GLU A 302 15.65 4.88 19.31
CA GLU A 302 14.34 5.18 18.76
C GLU A 302 14.15 6.70 18.65
N ASN A 303 14.28 7.23 17.44
CA ASN A 303 13.81 8.59 17.14
C ASN A 303 12.27 8.65 17.07
N LEU A 304 11.65 7.55 16.62
CA LEU A 304 10.21 7.40 16.51
C LEU A 304 9.71 6.36 17.52
N SER A 305 8.59 6.65 18.17
CA SER A 305 7.90 5.65 19.00
C SER A 305 6.96 4.80 18.15
N PRO A 306 6.84 3.48 18.39
CA PRO A 306 5.97 2.59 17.63
C PRO A 306 4.47 2.72 17.94
N GLU A 307 4.11 3.15 19.16
CA GLU A 307 2.73 3.16 19.64
C GLU A 307 1.76 3.97 18.77
N PRO A 308 2.12 5.20 18.30
CA PRO A 308 1.22 5.98 17.45
C PRO A 308 0.81 5.27 16.17
N PHE A 309 1.65 4.36 15.66
CA PHE A 309 1.45 3.60 14.42
C PHE A 309 0.81 2.22 14.67
N ALA A 310 0.29 1.96 15.87
CA ALA A 310 -0.23 0.66 16.29
C ALA A 310 0.79 -0.50 16.17
N MET A 311 2.07 -0.22 16.40
CA MET A 311 3.14 -1.21 16.39
C MET A 311 3.79 -1.40 17.76
N LYS A 312 4.60 -2.45 17.87
CA LYS A 312 5.28 -2.83 19.11
C LYS A 312 6.78 -2.82 18.93
N ARG A 313 7.50 -2.32 19.94
CA ARG A 313 8.95 -2.45 20.04
C ARG A 313 9.34 -3.86 20.46
N THR A 314 10.43 -4.36 19.91
CA THR A 314 10.99 -5.68 20.27
C THR A 314 12.49 -5.59 20.51
N LEU A 315 12.96 -6.11 21.64
CA LEU A 315 14.38 -6.33 21.91
C LEU A 315 14.71 -7.80 21.67
N ALA A 316 15.41 -8.10 20.59
CA ALA A 316 15.73 -9.46 20.16
C ALA A 316 17.25 -9.63 20.03
N ALA A 317 17.97 -9.63 21.16
CA ALA A 317 19.42 -9.79 21.18
C ALA A 317 19.80 -11.11 20.50
N LYS A 318 20.43 -11.04 19.32
CA LYS A 318 20.85 -12.24 18.58
C LYS A 318 22.27 -12.63 18.96
N GLU A 319 22.49 -13.92 19.19
CA GLU A 319 23.81 -14.52 19.11
C GLU A 319 24.04 -14.98 17.67
N TYR A 320 25.06 -14.43 17.02
CA TYR A 320 25.42 -14.85 15.67
C TYR A 320 26.28 -16.11 15.75
N ILE A 321 25.67 -17.27 15.56
CA ILE A 321 26.39 -18.52 15.31
C ILE A 321 26.76 -18.52 13.83
N ARG A 322 28.06 -18.42 13.53
CA ARG A 322 28.57 -18.49 12.16
C ARG A 322 28.74 -19.96 11.78
N GLU A 323 27.78 -20.50 11.05
CA GLU A 323 27.88 -21.84 10.49
C GLU A 323 28.74 -21.81 9.22
N ASN A 324 29.55 -22.85 9.00
CA ASN A 324 30.33 -23.03 7.76
C ASN A 324 29.46 -23.55 6.59
N GLN A 325 28.22 -23.05 6.48
CA GLN A 325 27.26 -23.44 5.46
C GLN A 325 27.12 -22.34 4.41
N LYS A 326 27.43 -22.66 3.15
CA LYS A 326 27.33 -21.72 2.03
C LYS A 326 25.89 -21.68 1.51
N ARG A 327 25.08 -20.77 2.06
CA ARG A 327 23.63 -20.65 1.73
C ARG A 327 23.33 -20.14 0.31
N TYR A 328 24.33 -19.64 -0.42
CA TYR A 328 24.20 -19.18 -1.81
C TYR A 328 24.42 -20.30 -2.85
N LEU A 329 24.81 -21.50 -2.42
CA LEU A 329 24.96 -22.64 -3.32
C LEU A 329 23.57 -23.21 -3.66
N ASN A 330 23.29 -23.36 -4.95
CA ASN A 330 22.07 -23.94 -5.49
C ASN A 330 22.10 -25.48 -5.44
N ASP A 331 22.71 -26.06 -4.40
CA ASP A 331 22.81 -27.51 -4.27
C ASP A 331 21.40 -28.10 -4.23
N PHE A 332 21.17 -29.09 -5.10
CA PHE A 332 19.92 -29.83 -5.16
C PHE A 332 19.83 -30.73 -3.92
N LYS A 333 18.93 -30.39 -3.00
CA LYS A 333 18.70 -31.14 -1.77
C LYS A 333 17.39 -31.90 -1.88
N ILE A 334 17.44 -33.22 -1.71
CA ILE A 334 16.25 -34.06 -1.54
C ILE A 334 16.04 -34.23 -0.04
N GLY A 335 14.98 -33.64 0.49
CA GLY A 335 14.54 -33.84 1.86
C GLY A 335 13.70 -35.11 2.02
N THR A 336 13.70 -35.69 3.23
CA THR A 336 12.78 -36.79 3.57
C THR A 336 11.77 -36.29 4.60
N PRO A 337 10.45 -36.34 4.30
CA PRO A 337 9.42 -36.02 5.29
C PRO A 337 9.53 -36.90 6.53
N PHE A 338 9.17 -36.36 7.69
CA PHE A 338 9.25 -37.11 8.95
C PHE A 338 8.01 -36.90 9.83
N LEU A 339 7.70 -37.90 10.65
CA LEU A 339 6.59 -37.85 11.60
C LEU A 339 6.90 -36.95 12.78
N LYS A 340 5.93 -36.15 13.19
CA LYS A 340 6.08 -35.26 14.34
C LYS A 340 4.75 -34.93 15.01
N SER A 341 4.67 -35.12 16.32
CA SER A 341 3.49 -34.75 17.13
C SER A 341 3.13 -33.29 16.93
N ALA A 342 1.84 -32.98 16.89
CA ALA A 342 1.35 -31.61 16.84
C ALA A 342 1.70 -30.81 18.09
N GLU A 343 2.01 -31.46 19.21
CA GLU A 343 2.42 -30.82 20.48
C GLU A 343 3.73 -30.01 20.36
N GLU A 344 4.51 -30.18 19.28
CA GLU A 344 5.66 -29.30 19.02
C GLU A 344 5.23 -27.88 18.67
N LEU A 345 4.00 -27.71 18.20
CA LEU A 345 3.43 -26.43 17.83
C LEU A 345 2.73 -25.79 19.03
N LYS A 346 2.90 -24.48 19.18
CA LYS A 346 2.07 -23.72 20.12
C LYS A 346 0.59 -23.83 19.68
N TYR A 347 -0.32 -23.75 20.65
CA TYR A 347 -1.77 -23.89 20.44
C TYR A 347 -2.23 -25.24 19.91
N HIS A 348 -1.36 -26.26 19.92
CA HIS A 348 -1.68 -27.60 19.47
C HIS A 348 -1.44 -28.63 20.57
N ARG A 349 -2.29 -29.65 20.60
CA ARG A 349 -2.19 -30.85 21.42
C ARG A 349 -2.02 -32.09 20.53
N HIS A 350 -1.83 -33.25 21.15
CA HIS A 350 -1.95 -34.51 20.43
C HIS A 350 -3.33 -34.62 19.79
N GLY A 351 -3.38 -35.09 18.55
CA GLY A 351 -4.61 -35.26 17.78
C GLY A 351 -4.50 -36.48 16.88
N VAL A 352 -5.65 -37.03 16.49
CA VAL A 352 -5.76 -38.26 15.70
C VAL A 352 -5.12 -38.15 14.30
N GLY A 353 -4.71 -39.28 13.74
CA GLY A 353 -4.02 -39.35 12.45
C GLY A 353 -2.53 -39.01 12.52
N ASP A 354 -1.80 -39.45 11.49
CA ASP A 354 -0.36 -39.28 11.38
C ASP A 354 -0.01 -37.90 10.84
N ARG A 355 0.85 -37.15 11.54
CA ARG A 355 1.30 -35.82 11.12
C ARG A 355 2.72 -35.87 10.57
N TRP A 356 2.84 -35.67 9.26
CA TRP A 356 4.10 -35.57 8.52
C TRP A 356 4.50 -34.12 8.32
N VAL A 357 5.76 -33.82 8.57
CA VAL A 357 6.39 -32.56 8.16
C VAL A 357 7.08 -32.80 6.83
N HIS A 358 6.55 -32.20 5.76
CA HIS A 358 7.11 -32.34 4.41
C HIS A 358 8.28 -31.39 4.19
N ILE A 359 8.09 -30.11 4.54
CA ILE A 359 9.07 -29.06 4.31
C ILE A 359 9.03 -28.08 5.48
N ASP A 360 10.20 -27.82 6.06
CA ASP A 360 10.48 -26.69 6.95
C ASP A 360 12.00 -26.44 7.00
N PHE A 361 12.45 -25.54 7.88
CA PHE A 361 13.87 -25.24 8.05
C PHE A 361 14.75 -26.45 8.43
N ARG A 362 14.19 -27.53 8.98
CA ARG A 362 14.91 -28.77 9.33
C ARG A 362 15.16 -29.63 8.11
N VAL A 363 14.26 -29.57 7.12
CA VAL A 363 14.40 -30.25 5.83
C VAL A 363 15.31 -29.44 4.89
N ASP A 364 15.04 -28.15 4.75
CA ASP A 364 15.91 -27.20 4.06
C ASP A 364 15.78 -25.82 4.73
N GLU A 365 16.87 -25.35 5.35
CA GLU A 365 16.92 -24.04 6.01
C GLU A 365 16.59 -22.85 5.09
N ARG A 366 16.65 -23.05 3.76
CA ARG A 366 16.26 -22.06 2.75
C ARG A 366 14.76 -21.99 2.54
N SER A 367 13.99 -22.96 3.06
CA SER A 367 12.57 -23.05 2.82
C SER A 367 11.85 -21.79 3.34
N PRO A 368 11.11 -21.07 2.49
CA PRO A 368 10.26 -19.97 2.93
C PRO A 368 8.91 -20.45 3.46
N VAL A 369 8.64 -21.76 3.41
CA VAL A 369 7.34 -22.36 3.75
C VAL A 369 7.47 -23.48 4.76
N TYR A 370 6.37 -23.70 5.47
CA TYR A 370 6.17 -24.81 6.39
C TYR A 370 4.99 -25.65 5.88
N ILE A 371 5.26 -26.89 5.47
CA ILE A 371 4.27 -27.78 4.87
C ILE A 371 4.13 -29.02 5.74
N ILE A 372 2.91 -29.28 6.19
CA ILE A 372 2.55 -30.54 6.86
C ILE A 372 1.46 -31.27 6.09
N GLU A 373 1.41 -32.58 6.28
CA GLU A 373 0.30 -33.45 5.93
C GLU A 373 -0.20 -34.10 7.23
N ARG A 374 -1.50 -34.13 7.44
CA ARG A 374 -2.11 -35.01 8.43
C ARG A 374 -2.92 -36.08 7.70
N LEU A 375 -2.58 -37.34 7.92
CA LEU A 375 -3.16 -38.52 7.27
C LEU A 375 -4.07 -39.28 8.25
N PHE A 376 -5.33 -39.44 7.87
CA PHE A 376 -6.35 -40.22 8.58
C PHE A 376 -6.59 -41.52 7.81
N LYS A 377 -6.01 -42.63 8.33
CA LYS A 377 -6.07 -43.95 7.68
C LYS A 377 -7.41 -44.66 7.89
N GLU A 378 -8.11 -44.33 8.95
CA GLU A 378 -9.42 -44.83 9.35
C GLU A 378 -10.27 -43.66 9.85
N ASP A 379 -11.55 -43.93 10.12
CA ASP A 379 -12.45 -42.92 10.69
C ASP A 379 -12.22 -42.80 12.19
N TYR A 380 -11.86 -41.59 12.64
CA TYR A 380 -11.56 -41.30 14.03
C TYR A 380 -12.70 -40.59 14.76
N ALA A 381 -13.89 -40.43 14.15
CA ALA A 381 -14.97 -39.59 14.68
C ALA A 381 -15.33 -39.91 16.15
N GLU A 382 -15.27 -41.18 16.56
CA GLU A 382 -15.58 -41.61 17.93
C GLU A 382 -14.47 -41.32 18.95
N SER A 383 -13.25 -41.10 18.49
CA SER A 383 -12.05 -40.89 19.33
C SER A 383 -11.46 -39.49 19.20
N TYR A 384 -12.06 -38.64 18.35
CA TYR A 384 -11.56 -37.32 18.06
C TYR A 384 -11.89 -36.34 19.18
N GLU A 385 -10.85 -35.62 19.62
CA GLU A 385 -10.98 -34.46 20.51
C GLU A 385 -10.34 -33.23 19.84
N PRO A 386 -10.94 -32.04 19.99
CA PRO A 386 -10.35 -30.79 19.50
C PRO A 386 -8.94 -30.54 20.06
N HIS A 387 -7.96 -30.53 19.17
CA HIS A 387 -6.54 -30.45 19.53
C HIS A 387 -5.83 -29.19 19.02
N VAL A 388 -6.58 -28.24 18.48
CA VAL A 388 -6.06 -26.97 17.95
C VAL A 388 -6.84 -25.82 18.56
N ASP A 389 -6.17 -24.99 19.33
CA ASP A 389 -6.77 -23.76 19.86
C ASP A 389 -6.80 -22.69 18.76
N THR A 390 -7.74 -21.77 18.86
CA THR A 390 -7.82 -20.62 17.96
C THR A 390 -6.54 -19.78 18.06
N HIS A 391 -5.95 -19.48 16.91
CA HIS A 391 -4.73 -18.68 16.80
C HIS A 391 -4.67 -17.94 15.46
N ALA A 392 -3.68 -17.06 15.28
CA ALA A 392 -3.45 -16.33 14.04
C ALA A 392 -1.98 -16.37 13.64
N HIS A 393 -1.71 -16.26 12.34
CA HIS A 393 -0.37 -16.14 11.79
C HIS A 393 -0.14 -14.76 11.17
N HIS A 394 1.08 -14.23 11.21
CA HIS A 394 1.45 -12.98 10.52
C HIS A 394 1.75 -13.16 9.02
N CYS A 395 1.42 -14.35 8.49
CA CYS A 395 1.53 -14.75 7.09
C CYS A 395 0.29 -15.55 6.69
N ASP A 396 0.03 -15.64 5.38
CA ASP A 396 -1.07 -16.44 4.86
C ASP A 396 -0.81 -17.95 5.04
N SER A 397 -1.89 -18.72 5.05
CA SER A 397 -1.82 -20.18 4.97
C SER A 397 -2.90 -20.79 4.08
N ILE A 398 -2.64 -21.99 3.57
CA ILE A 398 -3.54 -22.72 2.68
C ILE A 398 -3.72 -24.14 3.22
N PHE A 399 -4.97 -24.54 3.41
CA PHE A 399 -5.33 -25.92 3.70
C PHE A 399 -5.86 -26.60 2.43
N VAL A 400 -5.40 -27.81 2.15
CA VAL A 400 -5.89 -28.65 1.04
C VAL A 400 -6.37 -29.97 1.61
N PHE A 401 -7.65 -30.29 1.46
CA PHE A 401 -8.30 -31.49 1.99
C PHE A 401 -8.58 -32.46 0.85
N MET A 402 -8.11 -33.71 1.00
CA MET A 402 -8.27 -34.79 0.01
C MET A 402 -8.64 -36.08 0.72
N GLY A 403 -9.82 -36.62 0.43
CA GLY A 403 -10.26 -37.92 0.92
C GLY A 403 -9.65 -39.08 0.14
N ASN A 404 -9.77 -40.30 0.67
CA ASN A 404 -9.16 -41.49 0.07
C ASN A 404 -9.96 -42.09 -1.10
N ASN A 405 -11.16 -41.60 -1.40
CA ASN A 405 -11.88 -42.04 -2.59
C ASN A 405 -11.13 -41.61 -3.85
N SER A 406 -11.35 -42.31 -4.97
CA SER A 406 -10.66 -42.05 -6.23
C SER A 406 -10.91 -40.64 -6.79
N ASP A 407 -12.01 -40.00 -6.40
CA ASP A 407 -12.39 -38.63 -6.77
C ASP A 407 -11.91 -37.58 -5.74
N GLY A 408 -11.17 -37.99 -4.71
CA GLY A 408 -10.71 -37.12 -3.62
C GLY A 408 -11.77 -36.83 -2.55
N THR A 409 -12.93 -37.47 -2.58
CA THR A 409 -13.94 -37.38 -1.52
C THR A 409 -13.65 -38.33 -0.36
N GLY A 410 -14.34 -38.14 0.76
CA GLY A 410 -14.29 -39.06 1.89
C GLY A 410 -13.65 -38.52 3.17
N LEU A 411 -13.20 -37.26 3.19
CA LEU A 411 -12.76 -36.57 4.41
C LEU A 411 -13.71 -35.39 4.71
N VAL A 412 -14.14 -35.28 5.96
CA VAL A 412 -14.89 -34.12 6.47
C VAL A 412 -14.12 -33.46 7.60
N ALA A 413 -13.93 -32.15 7.47
CA ALA A 413 -13.33 -31.30 8.48
C ALA A 413 -14.26 -30.10 8.76
N LYS A 414 -13.96 -29.33 9.79
CA LYS A 414 -14.57 -28.03 10.08
C LYS A 414 -13.46 -27.02 10.20
N VAL A 415 -13.58 -25.90 9.50
CA VAL A 415 -12.64 -24.78 9.62
C VAL A 415 -13.42 -23.58 10.15
N THR A 416 -12.83 -22.90 11.13
CA THR A 416 -13.41 -21.69 11.73
C THR A 416 -12.47 -20.53 11.47
N ILE A 417 -12.96 -19.41 10.95
CA ILE A 417 -12.21 -18.16 10.73
C ILE A 417 -13.04 -17.02 11.32
N ASN A 418 -12.46 -16.19 12.21
CA ASN A 418 -13.16 -15.07 12.88
C ASN A 418 -14.54 -15.45 13.47
N ASN A 419 -14.63 -16.62 14.11
CA ASN A 419 -15.86 -17.19 14.69
C ASN A 419 -16.91 -17.70 13.70
N GLU A 420 -16.63 -17.68 12.39
CA GLU A 420 -17.48 -18.32 11.38
C GLU A 420 -16.96 -19.73 11.08
N SER A 421 -17.75 -20.76 11.40
CA SER A 421 -17.41 -22.16 11.14
C SER A 421 -18.07 -22.68 9.86
N GLN A 422 -17.31 -23.40 9.04
CA GLN A 422 -17.84 -24.10 7.87
C GLN A 422 -17.37 -25.56 7.85
N LEU A 423 -18.27 -26.46 7.46
CA LEU A 423 -17.92 -27.85 7.17
C LEU A 423 -17.24 -27.93 5.81
N ILE A 424 -16.08 -28.56 5.79
CA ILE A 424 -15.25 -28.76 4.60
C ILE A 424 -15.35 -30.23 4.20
N LYS A 425 -15.96 -30.50 3.05
CA LYS A 425 -16.04 -31.84 2.46
C LYS A 425 -15.00 -31.93 1.34
N SER A 426 -14.10 -32.89 1.43
CA SER A 426 -13.07 -33.06 0.40
C SER A 426 -13.67 -33.49 -0.96
N PRO A 427 -13.03 -33.17 -2.10
CA PRO A 427 -11.84 -32.34 -2.22
C PRO A 427 -12.17 -30.85 -1.99
N ALA A 428 -11.35 -30.14 -1.20
CA ALA A 428 -11.58 -28.74 -0.89
C ALA A 428 -10.28 -28.01 -0.52
N THR A 429 -10.29 -26.69 -0.69
CA THR A 429 -9.18 -25.81 -0.30
C THR A 429 -9.71 -24.65 0.53
N VAL A 430 -8.97 -24.26 1.56
CA VAL A 430 -9.27 -23.09 2.38
C VAL A 430 -8.04 -22.18 2.42
N PHE A 431 -8.22 -20.93 2.00
CA PHE A 431 -7.22 -19.87 2.17
C PHE A 431 -7.48 -19.12 3.48
N ILE A 432 -6.47 -18.99 4.31
CA ILE A 432 -6.53 -18.26 5.57
C ILE A 432 -5.60 -17.05 5.46
N PRO A 433 -6.16 -15.83 5.29
CA PRO A 433 -5.38 -14.61 5.28
C PRO A 433 -4.61 -14.39 6.59
N ALA A 434 -3.45 -13.74 6.48
CA ALA A 434 -2.68 -13.29 7.62
C ALA A 434 -3.51 -12.44 8.61
N GLU A 435 -3.14 -12.54 9.88
CA GLU A 435 -3.73 -11.89 11.04
C GLU A 435 -5.17 -12.32 11.39
N LEU A 436 -5.78 -13.26 10.66
CA LEU A 436 -7.09 -13.79 11.01
C LEU A 436 -7.00 -14.97 11.99
N GLU A 437 -7.83 -14.89 13.03
CA GLU A 437 -7.99 -15.97 14.00
C GLU A 437 -8.69 -17.16 13.33
N HIS A 438 -8.10 -18.33 13.48
CA HIS A 438 -8.62 -19.56 12.90
C HIS A 438 -8.32 -20.79 13.74
N THR A 439 -9.12 -21.83 13.52
CA THR A 439 -8.87 -23.20 14.00
C THR A 439 -9.46 -24.20 13.01
N TYR A 440 -9.07 -25.47 13.13
CA TYR A 440 -9.63 -26.56 12.36
C TYR A 440 -9.91 -27.79 13.23
N GLU A 441 -10.95 -28.52 12.87
CA GLU A 441 -11.36 -29.74 13.53
C GLU A 441 -11.57 -30.86 12.50
N TYR A 442 -11.15 -32.08 12.85
CA TYR A 442 -11.53 -33.27 12.10
C TYR A 442 -12.96 -33.66 12.50
N ILE A 443 -13.77 -34.10 11.53
CA ILE A 443 -15.16 -34.48 11.78
C ILE A 443 -15.36 -35.97 11.54
N SER A 444 -15.01 -36.48 10.37
CA SER A 444 -15.14 -37.90 10.03
C SER A 444 -14.42 -38.28 8.73
N GLY A 445 -14.38 -39.58 8.45
CA GLY A 445 -13.90 -40.14 7.20
C GLY A 445 -12.39 -40.37 7.13
N THR A 446 -11.89 -40.68 5.93
CA THR A 446 -10.50 -41.06 5.69
C THR A 446 -9.90 -40.22 4.57
N GLY A 447 -8.62 -39.87 4.70
CA GLY A 447 -7.97 -38.96 3.77
C GLY A 447 -6.77 -38.28 4.37
N ARG A 448 -6.38 -37.16 3.77
CA ARG A 448 -5.32 -36.30 4.22
C ARG A 448 -5.74 -34.84 4.12
N PHE A 449 -5.18 -33.99 4.97
CA PHE A 449 -5.08 -32.58 4.62
C PHE A 449 -3.63 -32.13 4.65
N LEU A 450 -3.30 -31.21 3.76
CA LEU A 450 -2.03 -30.47 3.78
C LEU A 450 -2.28 -29.07 4.31
N ASN A 451 -1.37 -28.55 5.13
CA ASN A 451 -1.36 -27.14 5.50
C ASN A 451 -0.03 -26.53 5.06
N PHE A 452 -0.11 -25.50 4.23
CA PHE A 452 0.99 -24.68 3.75
C PHE A 452 0.95 -23.36 4.50
N VAL A 453 1.90 -23.14 5.39
CA VAL A 453 2.10 -21.85 6.07
C VAL A 453 3.23 -21.13 5.36
N MET A 454 2.98 -19.88 4.92
CA MET A 454 3.93 -19.08 4.14
C MET A 454 5.02 -18.45 5.01
N ALA A 455 5.63 -19.28 5.86
CA ALA A 455 6.76 -18.95 6.72
C ALA A 455 7.66 -20.18 6.91
N SER A 456 8.96 -19.96 7.10
CA SER A 456 9.95 -21.03 7.32
C SER A 456 9.76 -21.81 8.63
N SER A 457 9.07 -21.22 9.61
CA SER A 457 8.81 -21.80 10.92
C SER A 457 7.40 -21.45 11.39
N TYR A 458 6.61 -22.49 11.68
CA TYR A 458 5.25 -22.35 12.19
C TYR A 458 5.16 -21.55 13.49
N ASN A 459 5.98 -21.88 14.49
CA ASN A 459 5.91 -21.21 15.79
C ASN A 459 6.37 -19.74 15.73
N GLN A 460 7.22 -19.39 14.76
CA GLN A 460 7.65 -18.01 14.53
C GLN A 460 6.65 -17.23 13.68
N SER A 461 5.70 -17.90 13.01
CA SER A 461 4.65 -17.23 12.26
C SER A 461 3.45 -16.82 13.10
N LEU A 462 3.30 -17.35 14.32
CA LEU A 462 2.20 -17.03 15.23
C LEU A 462 2.26 -15.58 15.75
N ILE A 463 1.08 -14.99 15.99
CA ILE A 463 0.88 -13.62 16.54
C ILE A 463 0.80 -13.65 18.07
#